data_AF-A0A9P5PQE1-F1
#
_entry.id   AF-A0A9P5PQE1-F1
#
_cell.length_a   1.000
_cell.length_b   1.000
_cell.length_c   1.000
_cell.angle_alpha   90.00
_cell.angle_beta   90.00
_cell.angle_gamma   90.00
#
_symmetry.space_group_name_H-M   'P 1'
#
loop_
_entity.id
_entity.type
_entity.pdbx_description
1 polymer ?
#
loop_
_entity_poly.entity_id
_entity_poly.type
_entity_poly.pdbx_seq_one_letter_code
_entity_poly.pdbx_strand_id
1 'polypeptide(L)'
;MTPAEQGQIFDFGAVCYSDAISLIINAIALGPAIVGLTIVIQLLQIKTWREPKAIQLLCCMIIVLAVAVSIIMQGIIVFTQIKLSIQKEITNPPSSLIISGDIEEFLDKIITLVSDFVICWRAWVLLPQDKLLRFALAIIMMCNIGVTIADFSVDVDSGSSAVLDWLAITLSLLVNMTATVWKARRACYLGS
;
A
#
# COMPACT_ATOMS: atom_id res chain seq x y z
N MET A 1 -20.68 -2.50 -40.36
CA MET A 1 -19.55 -2.65 -39.43
C MET A 1 -18.35 -3.10 -40.22
N THR A 2 -17.29 -2.28 -40.23
CA THR A 2 -16.06 -2.60 -40.96
C THR A 2 -15.16 -3.48 -40.09
N PRO A 3 -14.22 -4.25 -40.68
CA PRO A 3 -13.26 -5.05 -39.91
C PRO A 3 -12.45 -4.21 -38.90
N ALA A 4 -12.17 -2.95 -39.23
CA ALA A 4 -11.48 -2.02 -38.32
C ALA A 4 -12.32 -1.65 -37.09
N GLU A 5 -13.63 -1.41 -37.27
CA GLU A 5 -14.54 -1.14 -36.14
C GLU A 5 -14.68 -2.37 -35.24
N GLN A 6 -14.66 -3.57 -35.80
CA GLN A 6 -14.72 -4.81 -35.03
C GLN A 6 -13.47 -5.02 -34.16
N GLY A 7 -12.29 -4.70 -34.68
CA GLY A 7 -11.05 -4.72 -33.89
C GLY A 7 -11.11 -3.77 -32.71
N GLN A 8 -11.54 -2.52 -32.92
CA GLN A 8 -11.64 -1.52 -31.84
C GLN A 8 -12.61 -1.93 -30.73
N ILE A 9 -13.75 -2.53 -31.08
CA ILE A 9 -14.72 -3.01 -30.06
C ILE A 9 -14.13 -4.18 -29.27
N PHE A 10 -13.41 -5.08 -29.94
CA PHE A 10 -12.75 -6.21 -29.27
C PHE A 10 -11.68 -5.72 -28.29
N ASP A 11 -10.80 -4.81 -28.74
CA ASP A 11 -9.73 -4.25 -27.90
C ASP A 11 -10.31 -3.49 -26.71
N PHE A 12 -11.35 -2.69 -26.92
CA PHE A 12 -12.06 -1.99 -25.85
C PHE A 12 -12.68 -2.96 -24.84
N GLY A 13 -13.34 -4.01 -25.33
CA GLY A 13 -13.92 -5.05 -24.48
C GLY A 13 -12.87 -5.77 -23.62
N ALA A 14 -11.68 -6.02 -24.19
CA ALA A 14 -10.57 -6.64 -23.47
C ALA A 14 -10.05 -5.74 -22.33
N VAL A 15 -9.88 -4.44 -22.59
CA VAL A 15 -9.46 -3.45 -21.57
C VAL A 15 -10.49 -3.38 -20.44
N CYS A 16 -11.77 -3.17 -20.77
CA CYS A 16 -12.83 -3.12 -19.76
C CYS A 16 -12.94 -4.40 -18.92
N TYR A 17 -12.75 -5.56 -19.55
CA TYR A 17 -12.75 -6.84 -18.84
C TYR A 17 -11.58 -6.96 -17.86
N SER A 18 -10.37 -6.57 -18.28
CA SER A 18 -9.18 -6.55 -17.44
C SER A 18 -9.35 -5.60 -16.25
N ASP A 19 -9.84 -4.39 -16.50
CA ASP A 19 -10.03 -3.36 -15.46
C ASP A 19 -11.10 -3.79 -14.44
N ALA A 20 -12.20 -4.39 -14.92
CA ALA A 20 -13.24 -4.92 -14.04
C ALA A 20 -12.71 -6.06 -13.14
N ILE A 21 -11.88 -6.96 -13.68
CA ILE A 21 -11.24 -8.01 -12.88
C ILE A 21 -10.30 -7.39 -11.84
N SER A 22 -9.46 -6.43 -12.24
CA SER A 22 -8.54 -5.74 -11.34
C SER A 22 -9.29 -5.09 -10.17
N LEU A 23 -10.38 -4.37 -10.48
CA LEU A 23 -11.23 -3.74 -9.48
C LEU A 23 -11.87 -4.77 -8.52
N ILE A 24 -12.32 -5.92 -9.04
CA ILE A 24 -12.88 -7.00 -8.19
C ILE A 24 -11.80 -7.58 -7.28
N ILE A 25 -10.60 -7.84 -7.79
CA ILE A 25 -9.48 -8.37 -7.00
C ILE A 25 -9.11 -7.37 -5.89
N ASN A 26 -8.99 -6.09 -6.21
CA ASN A 26 -8.67 -5.04 -5.24
C ASN A 26 -9.80 -4.86 -4.22
N ALA A 27 -11.06 -4.99 -4.64
CA ALA A 27 -12.21 -4.98 -3.72
C ALA A 27 -12.21 -6.18 -2.77
N ILE A 28 -11.76 -7.36 -3.20
CA ILE A 28 -11.59 -8.52 -2.32
C ILE A 28 -10.44 -8.29 -1.33
N ALA A 29 -9.36 -7.62 -1.76
CA ALA A 29 -8.24 -7.26 -0.90
C ALA A 29 -8.61 -6.31 0.26
N LEU A 30 -9.74 -5.60 0.19
CA LEU A 30 -10.31 -4.86 1.33
C LEU A 30 -10.78 -5.74 2.48
N GLY A 31 -11.24 -6.95 2.18
CA GLY A 31 -11.84 -7.85 3.17
C GLY A 31 -10.92 -8.03 4.40
N PRO A 32 -9.64 -8.41 4.20
CA PRO A 32 -8.64 -8.44 5.26
C PRO A 32 -8.46 -7.13 6.03
N ALA A 33 -8.50 -5.97 5.35
CA ALA A 33 -8.36 -4.66 5.99
C ALA A 33 -9.56 -4.35 6.92
N ILE A 34 -10.78 -4.61 6.46
CA ILE A 34 -12.01 -4.42 7.25
C ILE A 34 -12.05 -5.37 8.44
N VAL A 35 -11.67 -6.63 8.25
CA VAL A 35 -11.55 -7.62 9.33
C VAL A 35 -10.49 -7.17 10.34
N GLY A 36 -9.32 -6.72 9.88
CA GLY A 36 -8.27 -6.17 10.73
C GLY A 36 -8.73 -4.99 11.57
N LEU A 37 -9.45 -4.04 10.96
CA LEU A 37 -10.03 -2.90 11.67
C LEU A 37 -11.05 -3.35 12.72
N THR A 38 -11.93 -4.29 12.38
CA THR A 38 -12.96 -4.81 13.29
C THR A 38 -12.32 -5.47 14.51
N ILE A 39 -11.27 -6.28 14.30
CA ILE A 39 -10.49 -6.88 15.40
C ILE A 39 -9.87 -5.80 16.28
N VAL A 40 -9.29 -4.75 15.70
CA VAL A 40 -8.66 -3.66 16.45
C VAL A 40 -9.71 -2.91 17.28
N ILE A 41 -10.88 -2.61 16.72
CA ILE A 41 -12.00 -1.97 17.43
C ILE A 41 -12.47 -2.84 18.60
N GLN A 42 -12.69 -4.14 18.37
CA GLN A 42 -13.09 -5.07 19.43
C GLN A 42 -12.04 -5.17 20.55
N LEU A 43 -10.75 -5.24 20.20
CA LEU A 43 -9.65 -5.26 21.18
C LEU A 43 -9.55 -3.97 22.01
N LEU A 44 -9.98 -2.84 21.46
CA LEU A 44 -10.03 -1.56 22.17
C LEU A 44 -11.20 -1.49 23.15
N GLN A 45 -12.35 -2.06 22.80
CA GLN A 45 -13.53 -2.09 23.67
C GLN A 45 -13.31 -2.94 24.93
N ILE A 46 -12.53 -4.02 24.83
CA ILE A 46 -12.38 -4.99 25.94
C ILE A 46 -11.39 -4.51 27.01
N LYS A 47 -10.44 -3.62 26.69
CA LYS A 47 -9.29 -3.38 27.57
C LYS A 47 -8.93 -1.90 27.67
N THR A 48 -8.95 -1.37 28.90
CA THR A 48 -8.63 0.01 29.28
C THR A 48 -7.44 0.60 28.51
N TRP A 49 -7.60 1.88 28.15
CA TRP A 49 -6.67 2.64 27.32
C TRP A 49 -5.29 2.70 27.98
N ARG A 50 -4.28 2.17 27.29
CA ARG A 50 -2.87 2.47 27.53
C ARG A 50 -2.33 3.12 26.27
N GLU A 51 -1.54 4.17 26.44
CA GLU A 51 -0.91 4.99 25.38
C GLU A 51 -0.41 4.23 24.13
N PRO A 52 0.26 3.05 24.20
CA PRO A 52 0.70 2.34 23.00
C PRO A 52 -0.42 1.85 22.07
N LYS A 53 -1.66 1.71 22.57
CA LYS A 53 -2.80 1.28 21.74
C LYS A 53 -3.38 2.39 20.89
N ALA A 54 -3.27 3.65 21.34
CA ALA A 54 -3.77 4.80 20.59
C ALA A 54 -2.99 4.98 19.28
N ILE A 55 -1.67 4.79 19.33
CA ILE A 55 -0.80 4.85 18.14
C ILE A 55 -1.15 3.72 17.16
N GLN A 56 -1.36 2.49 17.65
CA GLN A 56 -1.75 1.38 16.78
C GLN A 56 -3.11 1.63 16.11
N LEU A 57 -4.09 2.15 16.85
CA LEU A 57 -5.38 2.52 16.28
C LEU A 57 -5.23 3.61 15.21
N LEU A 58 -4.44 4.64 15.49
CA LEU A 58 -4.17 5.72 14.54
C LEU A 58 -3.58 5.17 13.23
N CYS A 59 -2.56 4.30 13.32
CA CYS A 59 -1.98 3.66 12.13
C CYS A 59 -3.00 2.80 11.38
N CYS A 60 -3.81 2.01 12.09
CA CYS A 60 -4.86 1.21 11.45
C CYS A 60 -5.92 2.08 10.76
N MET A 61 -6.31 3.20 11.37
CA MET A 61 -7.23 4.16 10.75
C MET A 61 -6.63 4.81 9.50
N ILE A 62 -5.35 5.18 9.53
CA ILE A 62 -4.63 5.71 8.37
C ILE A 62 -4.59 4.68 7.25
N ILE A 63 -4.26 3.41 7.54
CA ILE A 63 -4.24 2.34 6.53
C ILE A 63 -5.62 2.16 5.91
N VAL A 64 -6.69 2.06 6.72
CA VAL A 64 -8.05 1.89 6.20
C VAL A 64 -8.47 3.08 5.35
N LEU A 65 -8.16 4.31 5.79
CA LEU A 65 -8.47 5.52 5.03
C LEU A 65 -7.72 5.54 3.70
N ALA A 66 -6.42 5.24 3.69
CA ALA A 66 -5.60 5.21 2.48
C ALA A 66 -6.10 4.16 1.48
N VAL A 67 -6.40 2.95 1.95
CA VAL A 67 -6.97 1.87 1.11
C VAL A 67 -8.35 2.28 0.56
N ALA A 68 -9.20 2.91 1.37
CA ALA A 68 -10.50 3.39 0.91
C ALA A 68 -10.38 4.47 -0.16
N VAL A 69 -9.45 5.41 0.00
CA VAL A 69 -9.19 6.47 -1.00
C VAL A 69 -8.62 5.87 -2.28
N SER A 70 -7.67 4.94 -2.21
CA SER A 70 -7.09 4.27 -3.38
C SER A 70 -8.17 3.61 -4.24
N ILE A 71 -9.13 2.92 -3.61
CA ILE A 71 -10.23 2.24 -4.33
C ILE A 71 -11.23 3.22 -4.94
N ILE A 72 -11.53 4.30 -4.25
CA ILE A 72 -12.38 5.36 -4.81
C ILE A 72 -11.70 5.97 -6.04
N MET A 73 -10.41 6.26 -5.97
CA MET A 73 -9.64 6.81 -7.08
C MET A 73 -9.58 5.84 -8.25
N GLN A 74 -9.29 4.56 -8.01
CA GLN A 74 -9.27 3.53 -9.04
C GLN A 74 -10.64 3.37 -9.72
N GLY A 75 -11.73 3.42 -8.95
CA GLY A 75 -13.09 3.45 -9.49
C GLY A 75 -13.32 4.65 -10.40
N ILE A 76 -12.92 5.86 -9.97
CA ILE A 76 -13.03 7.09 -10.77
C ILE A 76 -12.24 6.98 -12.07
N ILE A 77 -11.02 6.42 -12.04
CA ILE A 77 -10.17 6.22 -13.21
C ILE A 77 -10.87 5.32 -14.23
N VAL A 78 -11.33 4.14 -13.80
CA VAL A 78 -12.04 3.18 -14.67
C VAL A 78 -13.29 3.81 -15.29
N PHE A 79 -14.12 4.49 -14.51
CA PHE A 79 -15.31 5.18 -15.02
C PHE A 79 -14.96 6.28 -16.04
N THR A 80 -13.88 7.03 -15.79
CA THR A 80 -13.43 8.11 -16.68
C THR A 80 -12.89 7.55 -17.99
N GLN A 81 -12.12 6.46 -17.95
CA GLN A 81 -11.60 5.77 -19.13
C GLN A 81 -12.71 5.18 -19.99
N ILE A 82 -13.73 4.55 -19.40
CA ILE A 82 -14.91 4.05 -20.12
C ILE A 82 -15.62 5.21 -20.83
N LYS A 83 -15.84 6.32 -20.12
CA LYS A 83 -16.51 7.50 -20.69
C LYS A 83 -15.72 8.08 -21.87
N LEU A 84 -14.41 8.25 -21.74
CA LEU A 84 -13.54 8.78 -22.80
C LEU A 84 -13.49 7.85 -24.02
N SER A 85 -13.43 6.54 -23.79
CA SER A 85 -13.40 5.54 -24.86
C SER A 85 -14.68 5.55 -25.69
N ILE A 86 -15.84 5.74 -25.06
CA ILE A 86 -17.12 5.90 -25.76
C ILE A 86 -17.14 7.19 -26.60
N GLN A 87 -16.49 8.25 -26.12
CA GLN A 87 -16.47 9.55 -26.79
C GLN A 87 -15.52 9.62 -28.00
N LYS A 88 -14.75 8.55 -28.31
CA LYS A 88 -13.76 8.47 -29.41
C LYS A 88 -12.71 9.59 -29.40
N GLU A 89 -12.51 10.27 -28.28
CA GLU A 89 -11.59 11.40 -28.13
C GLU A 89 -10.22 10.93 -27.61
N ILE A 90 -9.69 9.85 -28.21
CA ILE A 90 -8.38 9.27 -27.84
C ILE A 90 -7.33 9.75 -28.85
N THR A 91 -7.06 11.06 -28.85
CA THR A 91 -5.84 11.55 -29.50
C THR A 91 -4.82 12.02 -28.47
N ASN A 92 -5.26 12.42 -27.26
CA ASN A 92 -4.42 12.66 -26.10
C ASN A 92 -5.20 12.35 -24.80
N PRO A 93 -4.65 11.55 -23.87
CA PRO A 93 -5.29 11.40 -22.56
C PRO A 93 -5.35 12.77 -21.87
N PRO A 94 -6.48 13.14 -21.26
CA PRO A 94 -6.59 14.40 -20.55
C PRO A 94 -5.60 14.40 -19.38
N SER A 95 -4.98 15.55 -19.10
CA SER A 95 -4.00 15.71 -18.01
C SER A 95 -4.55 15.30 -16.64
N SER A 96 -5.87 15.30 -16.45
CA SER A 96 -6.52 14.80 -15.24
C SER A 96 -6.32 13.30 -14.99
N LEU A 97 -6.16 12.49 -16.04
CA LEU A 97 -5.95 11.05 -15.95
C LEU A 97 -4.51 10.71 -15.52
N ILE A 98 -3.55 11.53 -15.96
CA ILE A 98 -2.14 11.42 -15.55
C ILE A 98 -2.03 11.72 -14.05
N ILE A 99 -2.60 12.85 -13.59
CA ILE A 99 -2.59 13.25 -12.17
C ILE A 99 -3.23 12.17 -11.28
N SER A 100 -4.27 11.48 -11.74
CA SER A 100 -4.91 10.42 -10.96
C SER A 100 -4.04 9.17 -10.78
N GLY A 101 -3.21 8.83 -11.76
CA GLY A 101 -2.28 7.69 -11.65
C GLY A 101 -1.18 7.95 -10.62
N ASP A 102 -0.60 9.16 -10.64
CA ASP A 102 0.46 9.54 -9.68
C ASP A 102 -0.05 9.50 -8.23
N ILE A 103 -1.32 9.85 -8.01
CA ILE A 103 -1.96 9.80 -6.68
C ILE A 103 -2.14 8.35 -6.21
N GLU A 104 -2.54 7.44 -7.09
CA GLU A 104 -2.72 6.00 -6.75
C GLU A 104 -1.37 5.40 -6.32
N GLU A 105 -0.33 5.63 -7.11
CA GLU A 105 1.01 5.14 -6.81
C GLU A 105 1.55 5.71 -5.48
N PHE A 106 1.34 7.00 -5.24
CA PHE A 106 1.71 7.64 -3.98
C PHE A 106 0.98 7.03 -2.78
N LEU A 107 -0.32 6.73 -2.91
CA LEU A 107 -1.11 6.11 -1.86
C LEU A 107 -0.62 4.70 -1.54
N ASP A 108 -0.27 3.91 -2.55
CA ASP A 108 0.27 2.56 -2.35
C ASP A 108 1.62 2.57 -1.62
N LYS A 109 2.49 3.54 -1.95
CA LYS A 109 3.75 3.76 -1.22
C LYS A 109 3.50 4.15 0.24
N ILE A 110 2.52 5.02 0.52
CA ILE A 110 2.11 5.35 1.90
C ILE A 110 1.60 4.11 2.65
N ILE A 111 0.71 3.32 2.05
CA ILE A 111 0.13 2.13 2.68
C ILE A 111 1.25 1.16 3.07
N THR A 112 2.20 0.93 2.17
CA THR A 112 3.36 0.06 2.40
C THR A 112 4.22 0.57 3.56
N LEU A 113 4.53 1.86 3.56
CA LEU A 113 5.37 2.49 4.58
C LEU A 113 4.71 2.51 5.97
N VAL A 114 3.40 2.76 6.04
CA VAL A 114 2.64 2.70 7.30
C VAL A 114 2.54 1.26 7.80
N SER A 115 2.38 0.28 6.91
CA SER A 115 2.37 -1.14 7.26
C SER A 115 3.71 -1.56 7.91
N ASP A 116 4.82 -1.22 7.28
CA ASP A 116 6.16 -1.49 7.83
C ASP A 116 6.39 -0.75 9.15
N PHE A 117 5.90 0.48 9.26
CA PHE A 117 5.92 1.26 10.51
C PHE A 117 5.20 0.54 11.65
N VAL A 118 4.00 0.00 11.40
CA VAL A 118 3.26 -0.77 12.41
C VAL A 118 4.05 -2.00 12.86
N ILE A 119 4.69 -2.72 11.93
CA ILE A 119 5.46 -3.92 12.25
C ILE A 119 6.70 -3.57 13.10
N CYS A 120 7.44 -2.54 12.69
CA CYS A 120 8.59 -2.02 13.43
C CYS A 120 8.21 -1.45 14.79
N TRP A 121 7.14 -0.67 14.88
CA TRP A 121 6.62 -0.15 16.14
C TRP A 121 6.29 -1.29 17.11
N ARG A 122 5.63 -2.36 16.62
CA ARG A 122 5.34 -3.54 17.44
C ARG A 122 6.61 -4.24 17.93
N ALA A 123 7.64 -4.36 17.08
CA ALA A 123 8.94 -4.89 17.50
C ALA A 123 9.59 -3.97 18.55
N TRP A 124 9.54 -2.66 18.36
CA TRP A 124 10.09 -1.66 19.27
C TRP A 124 9.49 -1.72 20.68
N VAL A 125 8.16 -1.78 20.77
CA VAL A 125 7.43 -1.90 22.03
C VAL A 125 7.76 -3.22 22.72
N LEU A 126 7.94 -4.30 21.95
CA LEU A 126 8.31 -5.61 22.49
C LEU A 126 9.74 -5.65 23.01
N LEU A 127 10.71 -4.87 22.51
CA LEU A 127 12.09 -4.91 22.99
C LEU A 127 12.47 -3.71 23.88
N PRO A 128 12.00 -3.61 25.14
CA PRO A 128 12.33 -2.48 26.01
C PRO A 128 13.78 -2.42 26.47
N GLN A 129 14.49 -3.56 26.50
CA GLN A 129 15.80 -3.66 27.16
C GLN A 129 16.98 -3.46 26.20
N ASP A 130 16.85 -3.84 24.91
CA ASP A 130 17.96 -3.80 23.96
C ASP A 130 18.01 -2.49 23.16
N LYS A 131 18.71 -1.49 23.70
CA LYS A 131 18.87 -0.17 23.07
C LYS A 131 19.49 -0.22 21.67
N LEU A 132 20.45 -1.13 21.45
CA LEU A 132 21.11 -1.29 20.15
C LEU A 132 20.15 -1.77 19.06
N LEU A 133 19.26 -2.70 19.41
CA LEU A 133 18.27 -3.24 18.48
C LEU A 133 17.20 -2.23 18.10
N ARG A 134 16.77 -1.42 19.07
CA ARG A 134 15.91 -0.28 18.80
C ARG A 134 16.56 0.66 17.80
N PHE A 135 17.82 1.02 18.05
CA PHE A 135 18.56 1.90 17.15
C PHE A 135 18.70 1.31 15.73
N ALA A 136 19.00 0.01 15.62
CA ALA A 136 19.06 -0.67 14.33
C ALA A 136 17.70 -0.66 13.60
N LEU A 137 16.59 -0.96 14.29
CA LEU A 137 15.24 -0.89 13.72
C LEU A 137 14.89 0.53 13.25
N ALA A 138 15.25 1.57 14.02
CA ALA A 138 15.05 2.96 13.61
C ALA A 138 15.85 3.30 12.35
N ILE A 139 17.12 2.89 12.26
CA ILE A 139 17.94 3.14 11.08
C ILE A 139 17.34 2.47 9.85
N ILE A 140 17.00 1.18 9.95
CA ILE A 140 16.43 0.45 8.81
C ILE A 140 15.12 1.10 8.36
N MET A 141 14.29 1.55 9.30
CA MET A 141 13.06 2.26 8.94
C MET A 141 13.29 3.63 8.31
N MET A 142 14.28 4.39 8.79
CA MET A 142 14.67 5.64 8.12
C MET A 142 15.19 5.39 6.70
N CYS A 143 15.97 4.32 6.50
CA CYS A 143 16.41 3.90 5.17
C CYS A 143 15.22 3.52 4.27
N ASN A 144 14.25 2.76 4.79
CA ASN A 144 13.05 2.38 4.04
C ASN A 144 12.28 3.64 3.59
N ILE A 145 12.03 4.57 4.51
CA ILE A 145 11.36 5.85 4.20
C ILE A 145 12.14 6.64 3.14
N GLY A 146 13.46 6.76 3.30
CA GLY A 146 14.31 7.48 2.36
C GLY A 146 14.30 6.88 0.97
N VAL A 147 14.33 5.55 0.86
CA VAL A 147 14.25 4.84 -0.41
C VAL A 147 12.88 5.02 -1.06
N THR A 148 11.79 4.89 -0.33
CA THR A 148 10.44 5.12 -0.87
C THR A 148 10.25 6.56 -1.39
N ILE A 149 10.82 7.55 -0.70
CA ILE A 149 10.77 8.95 -1.16
C ILE A 149 11.64 9.15 -2.41
N ALA A 150 12.84 8.57 -2.42
CA ALA A 150 13.75 8.67 -3.56
C ALA A 150 13.14 8.02 -4.81
N ASP A 151 12.52 6.86 -4.65
CA ASP A 151 11.79 6.12 -5.68
C ASP A 151 10.68 6.99 -6.28
N PHE A 152 9.78 7.51 -5.44
CA PHE A 152 8.74 8.44 -5.89
C PHE A 152 9.29 9.69 -6.62
N SER A 153 10.42 10.25 -6.17
CA SER A 153 11.01 11.41 -6.83
C SER A 153 11.57 11.07 -8.22
N VAL A 154 12.18 9.89 -8.37
CA VAL A 154 12.75 9.41 -9.63
C VAL A 154 11.65 9.07 -10.64
N ASP A 155 10.55 8.49 -10.17
CA ASP A 155 9.43 8.09 -11.03
C ASP A 155 8.75 9.31 -11.65
N VAL A 156 8.63 10.41 -10.89
CA VAL A 156 8.08 11.68 -11.38
C VAL A 156 9.00 12.36 -12.41
N ASP A 157 10.31 12.37 -12.19
CA ASP A 157 11.25 13.13 -13.03
C ASP A 157 11.75 12.37 -14.27
N SER A 158 11.87 11.05 -14.18
CA SER A 158 12.59 10.24 -15.19
C SER A 158 11.90 8.93 -15.59
N GLY A 159 10.74 8.63 -15.00
CA GLY A 159 10.02 7.37 -15.16
C GLY A 159 10.52 6.26 -14.23
N SER A 160 9.78 5.15 -14.19
CA SER A 160 9.99 4.04 -13.24
C SER A 160 11.43 3.53 -13.22
N SER A 161 12.04 3.52 -12.04
CA SER A 161 13.36 2.93 -11.81
C SER A 161 13.25 1.54 -11.20
N ALA A 162 13.33 0.52 -12.05
CA ALA A 162 13.28 -0.89 -11.63
C ALA A 162 14.29 -1.25 -10.52
N VAL A 163 15.39 -0.51 -10.38
CA VAL A 163 16.37 -0.71 -9.31
C VAL A 163 15.85 -0.21 -7.97
N LEU A 164 15.22 0.97 -7.92
CA LEU A 164 14.66 1.51 -6.68
C LEU A 164 13.39 0.75 -6.26
N ASP A 165 12.54 0.36 -7.21
CA ASP A 165 11.39 -0.51 -6.97
C ASP A 165 11.80 -1.80 -6.24
N TRP A 166 12.82 -2.48 -6.78
CA TRP A 166 13.32 -3.73 -6.19
C TRP A 166 14.00 -3.50 -4.84
N LEU A 167 14.70 -2.38 -4.68
CA LEU A 167 15.33 -2.01 -3.41
C LEU A 167 14.28 -1.77 -2.33
N ALA A 168 13.19 -1.05 -2.65
CA ALA A 168 12.09 -0.76 -1.73
C ALA A 168 11.41 -2.06 -1.25
N ILE A 169 11.11 -2.97 -2.18
CA ILE A 169 10.55 -4.29 -1.85
C ILE A 169 11.50 -5.08 -0.95
N THR A 170 12.79 -5.11 -1.27
CA THR A 170 13.80 -5.85 -0.52
C THR A 170 13.97 -5.29 0.90
N LEU A 171 13.97 -3.96 1.05
CA LEU A 171 14.06 -3.29 2.35
C LEU A 171 12.84 -3.56 3.24
N SER A 172 11.63 -3.44 2.69
CA SER A 172 10.38 -3.79 3.40
C SER A 172 10.40 -5.24 3.88
N LEU A 173 10.85 -6.16 3.02
CA LEU A 173 10.92 -7.58 3.33
C LEU A 173 11.99 -7.87 4.40
N LEU A 174 13.13 -7.19 4.34
CA LEU A 174 14.18 -7.27 5.36
C LEU A 174 13.70 -6.77 6.73
N VAL A 175 12.99 -5.64 6.76
CA VAL A 175 12.35 -5.11 7.98
C VAL A 175 11.41 -6.15 8.59
N ASN A 176 10.55 -6.75 7.76
CA ASN A 176 9.54 -7.68 8.22
C ASN A 176 10.13 -9.03 8.67
N MET A 177 11.14 -9.53 7.97
CA MET A 177 11.88 -10.73 8.37
C MET A 177 12.65 -10.51 9.66
N THR A 178 13.39 -9.41 9.78
CA THR A 178 14.16 -9.12 11.01
C THR A 178 13.23 -8.97 12.22
N ALA A 179 12.12 -8.24 12.09
CA ALA A 179 11.12 -8.14 13.14
C ALA A 179 10.51 -9.49 13.55
N THR A 180 10.29 -10.40 12.60
CA THR A 180 9.70 -11.72 12.84
C THR A 180 10.68 -12.68 13.50
N VAL A 181 11.91 -12.79 12.97
CA VAL A 181 12.99 -13.61 13.54
C VAL A 181 13.25 -13.20 14.98
N TRP A 182 13.21 -11.91 15.29
CA TRP A 182 13.40 -11.41 16.64
C TRP A 182 12.27 -11.78 17.60
N LYS A 183 11.01 -11.68 17.16
CA LYS A 183 9.88 -12.17 17.95
C LYS A 183 10.02 -13.65 18.26
N ALA A 184 10.41 -14.46 17.26
CA ALA A 184 10.62 -15.90 17.44
C ALA A 184 11.75 -16.21 18.43
N ARG A 185 12.91 -15.55 18.28
CA ARG A 185 14.05 -15.73 19.19
C ARG A 185 13.65 -15.44 20.64
N ARG A 186 12.95 -14.33 20.90
CA ARG A 186 12.53 -13.97 22.26
C ARG A 186 11.53 -14.96 22.87
N ALA A 187 10.62 -15.50 22.06
CA ALA A 187 9.68 -16.52 22.54
C ALA A 187 10.42 -17.79 23.01
N CYS A 188 11.51 -18.19 22.34
CA CYS A 188 12.34 -19.32 22.76
C CYS A 188 13.06 -19.07 24.08
N TYR A 189 13.63 -17.88 24.30
CA TYR A 189 14.36 -17.58 25.55
C TYR A 189 13.47 -17.43 26.79
N LEU A 190 12.18 -17.14 26.63
CA LEU A 190 11.23 -17.02 27.75
C LEU A 190 10.56 -18.36 28.12
N GLY A 191 10.72 -19.39 27.29
CA GLY A 191 10.15 -20.72 27.50
C GLY A 191 11.11 -21.76 28.10
N SER A 192 12.35 -21.35 28.38
CA SER A 192 13.44 -22.17 28.95
C SER A 192 13.84 -21.64 30.32
#